data_AF-A0A6D2JDT4-F1
#
_entry.id   AF-A0A6D2JDT4-F1
#
_cell.length_a   1.000
_cell.length_b   1.000
_cell.length_c   1.000
_cell.angle_alpha   90.00
_cell.angle_beta   90.00
_cell.angle_gamma   90.00
#
_symmetry.space_group_name_H-M   'P 1'
#
loop_
_entity.id
_entity.type
_entity.pdbx_description
1 polymer ?
#
loop_
_entity_poly.entity_id
_entity_poly.type
_entity_poly.pdbx_seq_one_letter_code
_entity_poly.pdbx_strand_id
1 'polypeptide(L)'
;MYGQTNAWVLPDGKYGAYEINETDVFILTERSALNLAYQNFSKIPQKPSCLVELTGHDLIGLPLRSPLAVNEIIYALPMLTILTNKGTGIVTSVPSDAPDDYMALHDLSAKPALRAKFGVKDEWVPSEIVPIINIPSLEIRLPRRSAWI
;
A
#
# COMPACT_ATOMS: atom_id res chain seq x y z
N MET A 1 1.93 -1.22 12.68
CA MET A 1 2.34 -0.49 11.47
C MET A 1 1.92 0.99 11.61
N TYR A 2 2.52 1.72 12.56
CA TYR A 2 2.02 3.04 12.98
C TYR A 2 2.23 4.14 11.92
N GLY A 3 3.33 4.07 11.16
CA GLY A 3 3.72 5.08 10.19
C GLY A 3 3.27 4.80 8.76
N GLN A 4 2.24 3.96 8.58
CA GLN A 4 1.74 3.67 7.24
C GLN A 4 1.04 4.89 6.65
N THR A 5 1.41 5.26 5.43
CA THR A 5 0.91 6.47 4.76
C THR A 5 0.01 6.15 3.56
N ASN A 6 0.25 5.02 2.89
CA ASN A 6 -0.53 4.53 1.76
C ASN A 6 -0.36 3.00 1.60
N ALA A 7 -1.02 2.41 0.62
CA ALA A 7 -0.70 1.09 0.10
C ALA A 7 -0.23 1.23 -1.35
N TRP A 8 0.65 0.34 -1.80
CA TRP A 8 1.17 0.31 -3.16
C TRP A 8 0.53 -0.81 -3.97
N VAL A 9 0.16 -0.48 -5.20
CA VAL A 9 -0.34 -1.42 -6.21
C VAL A 9 0.44 -1.23 -7.52
N LEU A 10 0.68 -2.32 -8.25
CA LEU A 10 1.25 -2.25 -9.61
C LEU A 10 0.12 -1.89 -10.58
N PRO A 11 0.14 -0.76 -11.30
CA PRO A 11 -0.99 -0.34 -12.13
C PRO A 11 -1.46 -1.40 -13.13
N ASP A 12 -0.52 -2.02 -13.83
CA ASP A 12 -0.80 -3.07 -14.82
C ASP A 12 -0.81 -4.49 -14.20
N GLY A 13 -0.73 -4.57 -12.86
CA GLY A 13 -0.81 -5.82 -12.13
C GLY A 13 -2.21 -6.43 -12.23
N LYS A 14 -2.26 -7.77 -12.28
CA LYS A 14 -3.52 -8.53 -12.24
C LYS A 14 -3.85 -8.93 -10.81
N TYR A 15 -5.01 -8.53 -10.35
CA TYR A 15 -5.55 -8.80 -9.03
C TYR A 15 -6.93 -9.46 -9.17
N GLY A 16 -7.49 -9.90 -8.05
CA GLY A 16 -8.87 -10.35 -7.99
C GLY A 16 -9.43 -10.17 -6.59
N ALA A 17 -10.76 -10.16 -6.52
CA ALA A 17 -11.49 -10.21 -5.26
C ALA A 17 -11.85 -11.67 -4.97
N TYR A 18 -11.28 -12.24 -3.91
CA TYR A 18 -11.41 -13.65 -3.57
C TYR A 18 -12.20 -13.84 -2.27
N GLU A 19 -13.21 -14.71 -2.28
CA GLU A 19 -13.92 -15.09 -1.06
C GLU A 19 -13.03 -15.94 -0.15
N ILE A 20 -12.85 -15.49 1.09
CA ILE A 20 -12.09 -16.20 2.12
C ILE A 20 -13.01 -17.02 3.01
N ASN A 21 -14.13 -16.43 3.39
CA ASN A 21 -15.18 -17.05 4.20
C ASN A 21 -16.54 -16.42 3.80
N GLU A 22 -17.57 -16.56 4.64
CA GLU A 22 -18.92 -16.04 4.34
C GLU A 22 -19.02 -14.50 4.34
N THR A 23 -18.11 -13.80 5.02
CA THR A 23 -18.16 -12.34 5.22
C THR A 23 -17.02 -11.60 4.54
N ASP A 24 -15.86 -12.24 4.38
CA ASP A 24 -14.62 -11.58 4.03
C ASP A 24 -14.20 -11.88 2.59
N VAL A 25 -13.85 -10.81 1.88
CA VAL A 25 -13.28 -10.84 0.54
C VAL A 25 -11.91 -10.19 0.59
N PHE A 26 -10.89 -10.87 0.08
CA PHE A 26 -9.54 -10.33 -0.02
C PHE A 26 -9.22 -9.89 -1.44
N ILE A 27 -8.59 -8.73 -1.56
CA ILE A 27 -8.03 -8.23 -2.82
C ILE A 27 -6.54 -8.56 -2.88
N LEU A 28 -6.13 -9.41 -3.82
CA LEU A 28 -4.76 -9.90 -3.95
C LEU A 28 -4.53 -10.55 -5.31
N THR A 29 -3.29 -10.97 -5.59
CA THR A 29 -2.95 -11.73 -6.81
C THR A 29 -3.47 -13.16 -6.75
N GLU A 30 -3.80 -13.76 -7.89
CA GLU A 30 -4.25 -15.16 -7.99
C GLU A 30 -3.27 -16.15 -7.34
N ARG A 31 -1.97 -15.95 -7.55
CA ARG A 31 -0.91 -16.75 -6.92
C ARG A 31 -1.01 -16.73 -5.40
N SER A 32 -1.25 -15.54 -4.82
CA SER A 32 -1.42 -15.41 -3.38
C SER A 32 -2.73 -16.06 -2.91
N ALA A 33 -3.80 -15.96 -3.69
CA ALA A 33 -5.09 -16.59 -3.39
C ALA A 33 -4.94 -18.12 -3.32
N LEU A 34 -4.20 -18.69 -4.27
CA LEU A 34 -3.91 -20.11 -4.32
C LEU A 34 -3.12 -20.56 -3.08
N ASN A 35 -2.05 -19.84 -2.73
CA ASN A 35 -1.26 -20.13 -1.54
C ASN A 35 -2.10 -20.08 -0.25
N LEU A 36 -3.05 -19.14 -0.16
CA LEU A 36 -3.98 -19.00 0.95
C LEU A 36 -5.02 -20.13 0.98
N ALA A 37 -5.50 -20.58 -0.18
CA ALA A 37 -6.43 -21.70 -0.27
C ALA A 37 -5.83 -23.01 0.27
N TYR A 38 -4.52 -23.22 0.11
CA TYR A 38 -3.79 -24.34 0.74
C TYR A 38 -3.56 -24.19 2.25
N GLN A 39 -3.87 -23.01 2.80
CA GLN A 39 -3.81 -22.69 4.23
C GLN A 39 -5.22 -22.56 4.85
N ASN A 40 -6.25 -23.08 4.17
CA ASN A 40 -7.66 -23.00 4.57
C ASN A 40 -8.25 -21.57 4.59
N PHE A 41 -7.66 -20.65 3.82
CA PHE A 41 -8.20 -19.31 3.57
C PHE A 41 -8.86 -19.25 2.19
N SER A 42 -9.84 -20.11 1.97
CA SER A 42 -10.73 -20.08 0.82
C SER A 42 -12.02 -20.81 1.16
N LYS A 43 -13.14 -20.33 0.61
CA LYS A 43 -14.45 -20.98 0.71
C LYS A 43 -14.46 -22.40 0.15
N ILE A 44 -13.63 -22.66 -0.86
CA ILE A 44 -13.44 -24.00 -1.46
C ILE A 44 -12.04 -24.50 -1.07
N PRO A 45 -11.91 -25.68 -0.42
CA PRO A 45 -10.61 -26.22 -0.05
C PRO A 45 -9.64 -26.27 -1.23
N GLN A 46 -8.44 -25.71 -1.06
CA GLN A 46 -7.34 -25.72 -2.04
C GLN A 46 -7.66 -25.08 -3.41
N LYS A 47 -8.76 -24.33 -3.52
CA LYS A 47 -9.15 -23.63 -4.75
C LYS A 47 -9.61 -22.21 -4.44
N PRO A 48 -9.00 -21.16 -5.03
CA PRO A 48 -9.50 -19.79 -4.91
C PRO A 48 -10.92 -19.64 -5.45
N SER A 49 -11.77 -18.88 -4.76
CA SER A 49 -13.10 -18.47 -5.24
C SER A 49 -13.06 -17.00 -5.67
N CYS A 50 -12.82 -16.74 -6.96
CA CYS A 50 -12.73 -15.38 -7.51
C CYS A 50 -14.12 -14.82 -7.85
N LEU A 51 -14.47 -13.66 -7.30
CA LEU A 51 -15.71 -12.95 -7.60
C LEU A 51 -15.56 -12.03 -8.82
N VAL A 52 -14.41 -11.35 -8.92
CA VAL A 52 -14.11 -10.42 -10.00
C VAL A 52 -12.61 -10.29 -10.21
N GLU A 53 -12.19 -10.25 -11.47
CA GLU A 53 -10.83 -9.91 -11.87
C GLU A 53 -10.67 -8.38 -11.90
N LEU A 54 -9.53 -7.90 -11.40
CA LEU A 54 -9.22 -6.49 -11.26
C LEU A 54 -7.83 -6.22 -11.80
N THR A 55 -7.59 -4.99 -12.22
CA THR A 55 -6.25 -4.46 -12.47
C THR A 55 -5.82 -3.58 -11.29
N GLY A 56 -4.51 -3.31 -11.17
CA GLY A 56 -4.05 -2.36 -10.16
C GLY A 56 -4.60 -0.96 -10.40
N HIS A 57 -4.88 -0.60 -11.65
CA HIS A 57 -5.52 0.67 -11.99
C HIS A 57 -6.91 0.82 -11.34
N ASP A 58 -7.69 -0.26 -11.27
CA ASP A 58 -9.01 -0.27 -10.61
C ASP A 58 -8.90 -0.03 -9.10
N LEU A 59 -7.73 -0.26 -8.51
CA LEU A 59 -7.48 -0.10 -7.07
C LEU A 59 -6.98 1.28 -6.71
N ILE A 60 -6.38 2.02 -7.64
CA ILE A 60 -5.76 3.33 -7.36
C ILE A 60 -6.82 4.31 -6.85
N GLY A 61 -6.53 4.98 -5.73
CA GLY A 61 -7.41 5.98 -5.13
C GLY A 61 -8.49 5.41 -4.20
N LEU A 62 -8.55 4.09 -4.01
CA LEU A 62 -9.45 3.51 -3.01
C LEU A 62 -9.03 3.96 -1.59
N PRO A 63 -9.96 4.46 -0.76
CA PRO A 63 -9.69 4.75 0.63
C PRO A 63 -9.59 3.46 1.43
N LEU A 64 -8.58 3.37 2.29
CA LEU A 64 -8.26 2.20 3.10
C LEU A 64 -8.10 2.63 4.56
N ARG A 65 -8.51 1.75 5.47
CA ARG A 65 -8.20 1.85 6.89
C ARG A 65 -7.11 0.83 7.22
N SER A 66 -5.89 1.30 7.51
CA SER A 66 -4.81 0.41 7.90
C SER A 66 -4.82 0.15 9.41
N PRO A 67 -4.63 -1.11 9.87
CA PRO A 67 -4.50 -1.40 11.28
C PRO A 67 -3.33 -0.63 11.93
N LEU A 68 -3.62 0.03 13.06
CA LEU A 68 -2.65 0.77 13.90
C LEU A 68 -2.04 2.02 13.27
N ALA A 69 -2.33 2.36 12.01
CA ALA A 69 -1.81 3.58 11.41
C ALA A 69 -2.34 4.82 12.14
N VAL A 70 -1.48 5.83 12.32
CA VAL A 70 -1.91 7.13 12.88
C VAL A 70 -2.89 7.83 11.93
N ASN A 71 -2.70 7.64 10.62
CA ASN A 71 -3.62 8.12 9.60
C ASN A 71 -4.87 7.23 9.56
N GLU A 72 -6.04 7.80 9.85
CA GLU A 72 -7.31 7.05 9.87
C GLU A 72 -7.68 6.52 8.48
N ILE A 73 -7.45 7.32 7.45
CA ILE A 73 -7.68 6.99 6.04
C ILE A 73 -6.37 7.16 5.29
N ILE A 74 -5.99 6.13 4.53
CA ILE A 74 -4.90 6.16 3.57
C ILE A 74 -5.44 5.73 2.20
N TYR A 75 -4.65 5.88 1.14
CA TYR A 75 -5.08 5.53 -0.22
C TYR A 75 -4.20 4.44 -0.83
N ALA A 76 -4.74 3.71 -1.80
CA ALA A 76 -3.95 2.89 -2.70
C ALA A 76 -3.32 3.78 -3.80
N LEU A 77 -2.00 3.70 -3.95
CA LEU A 77 -1.21 4.51 -4.87
C LEU A 77 -0.36 3.63 -5.80
N PRO A 78 0.02 4.12 -7.00
CA PRO A 78 0.78 3.34 -7.96
C PRO A 78 2.28 3.24 -7.58
N MET A 79 2.84 2.04 -7.68
CA MET A 79 4.30 1.81 -7.63
C MET A 79 4.71 0.83 -8.73
N LEU A 80 5.60 1.28 -9.63
CA LEU A 80 5.93 0.57 -10.87
C LEU A 80 6.90 -0.61 -10.68
N THR A 81 7.52 -0.72 -9.51
CA THR A 81 8.57 -1.69 -9.21
C THR A 81 8.06 -2.90 -8.42
N ILE A 82 6.75 -2.98 -8.13
CA ILE A 82 6.17 -4.13 -7.43
C ILE A 82 6.30 -5.39 -8.29
N LEU A 83 6.72 -6.47 -7.64
CA LEU A 83 6.75 -7.82 -8.21
C LEU A 83 5.51 -8.59 -7.79
N THR A 84 4.53 -8.73 -8.67
CA THR A 84 3.26 -9.45 -8.40
C THR A 84 3.42 -10.95 -8.18
N ASN A 85 4.60 -11.51 -8.46
CA ASN A 85 4.95 -12.89 -8.12
C ASN A 85 5.51 -13.06 -6.70
N LYS A 86 5.61 -11.98 -5.89
CA LYS A 86 6.04 -12.01 -4.49
C LYS A 86 4.94 -11.46 -3.58
N GLY A 87 4.78 -12.09 -2.41
CA GLY A 87 3.75 -11.72 -1.43
C GLY A 87 2.34 -11.77 -2.03
N THR A 88 1.52 -10.77 -1.69
CA THR A 88 0.13 -10.61 -2.18
C THR A 88 0.05 -9.82 -3.48
N GLY A 89 1.11 -9.09 -3.85
CA GLY A 89 1.11 -8.07 -4.90
C GLY A 89 0.63 -6.69 -4.45
N ILE A 90 0.26 -6.52 -3.17
CA ILE A 90 -0.05 -5.22 -2.55
C ILE A 90 0.96 -5.00 -1.43
N VAL A 91 1.60 -3.83 -1.39
CA VAL A 91 2.68 -3.53 -0.44
C VAL A 91 2.27 -2.39 0.48
N THR A 92 2.60 -2.46 1.76
CA THR A 92 2.39 -1.36 2.71
C THR A 92 3.43 -0.25 2.47
N SER A 93 3.05 1.02 2.58
CA SER A 93 3.99 2.14 2.49
C SER A 93 4.32 2.73 3.86
N VAL A 94 5.57 2.58 4.32
CA VAL A 94 6.12 3.19 5.55
C VAL A 94 7.37 4.02 5.21
N PRO A 95 7.19 5.23 4.62
CA PRO A 95 8.28 6.05 4.08
C PRO A 95 9.33 6.51 5.08
N SER A 96 9.05 6.46 6.38
CA SER A 96 10.02 6.81 7.43
C SER A 96 11.18 5.82 7.51
N ASP A 97 10.94 4.55 7.14
CA ASP A 97 11.83 3.43 7.45
C ASP A 97 12.08 2.51 6.24
N ALA A 98 11.44 2.77 5.10
CA ALA A 98 11.61 2.03 3.85
C ALA A 98 12.03 2.98 2.71
N PRO A 99 13.29 2.90 2.21
CA PRO A 99 13.79 3.78 1.16
C PRO A 99 12.98 3.75 -0.14
N ASP A 100 12.49 2.58 -0.55
CA ASP A 100 11.67 2.42 -1.76
C ASP A 100 10.32 3.13 -1.61
N ASP A 101 9.71 3.08 -0.43
CA ASP A 101 8.45 3.78 -0.12
C ASP A 101 8.67 5.30 -0.14
N TYR A 102 9.75 5.76 0.49
CA TYR A 102 10.13 7.17 0.47
C TYR A 102 10.29 7.67 -0.96
N MET A 103 11.00 6.91 -1.81
CA MET A 103 11.28 7.35 -3.17
C MET A 103 10.06 7.32 -4.07
N ALA A 104 9.23 6.29 -3.98
CA ALA A 104 7.97 6.22 -4.72
C ALA A 104 7.02 7.36 -4.33
N LEU A 105 6.89 7.65 -3.03
CA LEU A 105 6.06 8.74 -2.54
C LEU A 105 6.61 10.12 -2.96
N HIS A 106 7.93 10.31 -2.85
CA HIS A 106 8.58 11.54 -3.29
C HIS A 106 8.36 11.77 -4.80
N ASP A 107 8.50 10.73 -5.62
CA ASP A 107 8.24 10.82 -7.05
C ASP A 107 6.79 11.22 -7.36
N LEU A 108 5.82 10.63 -6.65
CA LEU A 108 4.42 11.02 -6.77
C LEU A 108 4.20 12.47 -6.35
N SER A 109 4.85 12.95 -5.30
CA SER A 109 4.74 14.35 -4.84
C SER A 109 5.38 15.34 -5.83
N ALA A 110 6.58 15.03 -6.32
CA ALA A 110 7.38 15.94 -7.16
C ALA A 110 6.95 15.98 -8.64
N LYS A 111 6.25 14.95 -9.13
CA LYS A 111 5.95 14.80 -10.58
C LYS A 111 4.44 14.82 -10.84
N PRO A 112 3.82 16.00 -11.07
CA PRO A 112 2.39 16.10 -11.38
C PRO A 112 1.96 15.29 -12.61
N ALA A 113 2.82 15.17 -13.62
CA ALA A 113 2.56 14.34 -14.80
C ALA A 113 2.42 12.86 -14.47
N LEU A 114 3.16 12.36 -13.46
CA LEU A 114 3.05 10.99 -12.98
C LEU A 114 1.69 10.76 -12.31
N ARG A 115 1.24 11.73 -11.49
CA ARG A 115 -0.08 11.69 -10.86
C ARG A 115 -1.20 11.71 -11.89
N ALA A 116 -1.13 12.65 -12.85
CA ALA A 116 -2.10 12.76 -13.93
C ALA A 116 -2.21 11.49 -14.78
N LYS A 117 -1.07 10.84 -15.09
CA LYS A 117 -1.03 9.58 -15.84
C LYS A 117 -1.88 8.47 -15.18
N PHE A 118 -1.91 8.42 -13.85
CA PHE A 118 -2.60 7.38 -13.10
C PHE A 118 -3.87 7.88 -12.39
N GLY A 119 -4.32 9.10 -12.69
CA GLY A 119 -5.52 9.68 -12.06
C GLY A 119 -5.39 9.92 -10.56
N VAL A 120 -4.16 10.02 -10.02
CA VAL A 120 -3.91 10.27 -8.60
C VAL A 120 -4.25 11.71 -8.26
N LYS A 121 -5.17 11.92 -7.31
CA LYS A 121 -5.51 13.25 -6.80
C LYS A 121 -4.45 13.73 -5.80
N ASP A 122 -4.26 15.04 -5.73
CA ASP A 122 -3.30 15.65 -4.81
C ASP A 122 -3.65 15.35 -3.33
N GLU A 123 -4.95 15.30 -2.99
CA GLU A 123 -5.44 14.97 -1.64
C GLU A 123 -5.16 13.52 -1.19
N TRP A 124 -4.80 12.63 -2.11
CA TRP A 124 -4.46 11.24 -1.80
C TRP A 124 -2.99 11.04 -1.45
N VAL A 125 -2.14 12.00 -1.82
CA VAL A 125 -0.70 11.92 -1.60
C VAL A 125 -0.40 12.42 -0.19
N PRO A 126 0.17 11.57 0.69
CA PRO A 126 0.55 11.96 2.04
C PRO A 126 1.44 13.20 2.07
N SER A 127 1.06 14.21 2.85
CA SER A 127 1.83 15.45 3.03
C SER A 127 2.94 15.33 4.06
N GLU A 128 2.80 14.42 5.02
CA GLU A 128 3.73 14.24 6.13
C GLU A 128 4.10 12.76 6.31
N ILE A 129 5.36 12.52 6.69
CA ILE A 129 5.87 11.20 7.03
C ILE A 129 5.88 11.09 8.55
N VAL A 130 5.35 9.99 9.09
CA VAL A 130 5.26 9.75 10.52
C VAL A 130 6.55 9.05 10.99
N PRO A 131 7.41 9.69 11.81
CA PRO A 131 8.60 9.05 12.34
C PRO A 131 8.21 8.03 13.41
N ILE A 132 8.55 6.75 13.22
CA ILE A 132 8.15 5.67 14.14
C ILE A 132 9.31 4.89 14.76
N ILE A 133 10.50 4.93 14.17
CA ILE A 133 11.70 4.29 14.71
C ILE A 133 12.81 5.35 14.78
N ASN A 134 13.54 5.35 15.91
CA ASN A 134 14.75 6.15 16.06
C ASN A 134 15.97 5.23 15.97
N ILE A 135 16.84 5.48 14.99
CA ILE A 135 18.13 4.80 14.83
C ILE A 135 19.23 5.82 15.18
N PRO A 136 19.90 5.69 16.35
CA PRO A 136 20.82 6.73 16.85
C PRO A 136 21.94 7.14 15.89
N SER A 137 22.43 6.23 15.04
CA SER A 137 23.48 6.51 14.06
C SER A 137 23.00 7.26 12.80
N LEU A 138 21.68 7.36 12.60
CA LEU A 138 21.04 7.99 11.44
C LEU A 138 20.25 9.24 11.81
N GLU A 139 20.41 9.76 13.04
CA GLU A 139 19.72 10.95 13.49
C GLU A 139 20.18 12.17 12.68
N ILE A 140 19.43 12.47 11.61
CA ILE A 140 19.51 13.79 10.95
C ILE A 140 18.95 14.75 11.98
N ARG A 141 19.83 15.57 12.54
CA ARG A 141 19.51 16.64 13.46
C ARG A 141 18.64 17.68 12.73
N LEU A 142 17.35 17.40 12.57
CA LEU A 142 16.41 18.41 12.13
C LEU A 142 16.52 19.56 13.12
N PRO A 143 16.71 20.82 12.65
CA PRO A 143 16.87 21.94 13.55
C PRO A 143 15.66 21.93 14.48
N ARG A 144 15.91 21.73 15.78
CA ARG A 144 14.88 21.86 16.80
C ARG A 144 14.23 23.22 16.54
N ARG A 145 12.96 23.24 16.14
CA ARG A 145 12.17 24.46 16.24
C ARG A 145 12.31 24.87 17.70
N SER A 146 12.97 25.99 17.92
CA SER A 146 13.17 26.58 19.24
C SER A 146 11.80 26.77 19.86
N ALA A 147 11.43 25.86 20.77
CA ALA A 147 10.33 26.06 21.67
C ALA A 147 10.80 27.09 22.70
N TRP A 148 10.64 28.36 22.35
CA TRP A 148 10.41 29.39 23.34
C TRP A 148 8.97 29.23 23.81
N ILE A 149 8.76 28.54 24.93
CA ILE A 149 7.94 28.95 26.09
C ILE A 149 8.54 28.24 27.32
#